data_AF-A0A7C5AJP9-F1
#
_entry.id   AF-A0A7C5AJP9-F1
#
_cell.length_a   1.000
_cell.length_b   1.000
_cell.length_c   1.000
_cell.angle_alpha   90.00
_cell.angle_beta   90.00
_cell.angle_gamma   90.00
#
_symmetry.space_group_name_H-M   'P 1'
#
loop_
_entity.id
_entity.type
_entity.pdbx_description
1 polymer ?
#
loop_
_entity_poly.entity_id
_entity_poly.type
_entity_poly.pdbx_seq_one_letter_code
_entity_poly.pdbx_strand_id
1 'polypeptide(L)'
;MYTESPDAANAHRGRMLREVQTLLRREQRKADKRRARFFAPDFRSIPAYESSLREYRKELARMLGWPLTEPLRNDVPSAVIKPVGEDDLGRIYRIWIKALPGLHTYGLFFLPHGKGPFPLVVAQHGGMGTPELCSGFFGSANYNDMTRRVLRRGAAVFAPQLLLWSPDRFGPKYDKDAIDRRFKQIGGSLAALELHRIIRSVDYFVTRKDIAPNRIGMIGLSYGGFYTLFAAALDRRIRAAVSS
;
A
#
# COMPACT_ATOMS: atom_id res chain seq x y z
N MET A 1 -19.84 -17.50 -56.47
CA MET A 1 -19.17 -17.23 -55.18
C MET A 1 -20.01 -16.19 -54.45
N TYR A 2 -20.37 -16.42 -53.19
CA TYR A 2 -21.18 -15.46 -52.42
C TYR A 2 -20.33 -14.28 -51.96
N THR A 3 -20.85 -13.06 -52.10
CA THR A 3 -20.29 -11.81 -51.54
C THR A 3 -21.44 -10.95 -51.02
N GLU A 4 -21.18 -10.13 -50.01
CA GLU A 4 -22.15 -9.18 -49.45
C GLU A 4 -21.47 -7.84 -49.10
N SER A 5 -22.28 -6.80 -48.91
CA SER A 5 -21.80 -5.51 -48.43
C SER A 5 -21.13 -5.67 -47.06
N PRO A 6 -20.02 -4.95 -46.77
CA PRO A 6 -19.41 -4.93 -45.44
C PRO A 6 -20.39 -4.65 -44.29
N ASP A 7 -21.48 -3.93 -44.58
CA ASP A 7 -22.49 -3.53 -43.59
C ASP A 7 -23.61 -4.55 -43.35
N ALA A 8 -23.72 -5.60 -44.18
CA ALA A 8 -24.80 -6.58 -44.11
C ALA A 8 -24.91 -7.22 -42.71
N ALA A 9 -23.77 -7.42 -42.03
CA ALA A 9 -23.72 -8.01 -40.70
C ALA A 9 -23.86 -7.00 -39.53
N ASN A 10 -23.98 -5.70 -39.79
CA ASN A 10 -24.00 -4.68 -38.72
C ASN A 10 -25.20 -4.84 -37.77
N ALA A 11 -26.37 -5.21 -38.29
CA ALA A 11 -27.54 -5.48 -37.46
C ALA A 11 -27.33 -6.68 -36.51
N HIS A 12 -26.66 -7.73 -36.97
CA HIS A 12 -26.31 -8.90 -36.16
C HIS A 12 -25.29 -8.54 -35.05
N ARG A 13 -24.27 -7.75 -35.38
CA ARG A 13 -23.29 -7.24 -34.40
C ARG A 13 -23.96 -6.33 -33.36
N GLY A 14 -24.89 -5.48 -33.79
CA GLY A 14 -25.69 -4.64 -32.91
C GLY A 14 -26.57 -5.46 -31.96
N ARG A 15 -27.15 -6.57 -32.43
CA ARG A 15 -27.87 -7.53 -31.58
C ARG A 15 -26.94 -8.19 -30.57
N MET A 16 -25.80 -8.72 -31.01
CA MET A 16 -24.81 -9.35 -30.13
C MET A 16 -24.34 -8.40 -29.02
N LEU A 17 -24.08 -7.13 -29.35
CA LEU A 17 -23.71 -6.10 -28.36
C LEU A 17 -24.80 -5.92 -27.29
N ARG A 18 -26.08 -5.83 -27.70
CA ARG A 18 -27.21 -5.73 -26.75
C ARG A 18 -27.35 -6.96 -25.86
N GLU A 19 -27.11 -8.14 -26.42
CA GLU A 19 -27.12 -9.42 -25.68
C GLU A 19 -26.01 -9.45 -24.62
N VAL A 20 -24.78 -9.07 -24.99
CA VAL A 20 -23.64 -8.95 -24.06
C VAL A 20 -23.94 -7.93 -22.96
N GLN A 21 -24.47 -6.75 -23.31
CA GLN A 21 -24.84 -5.74 -22.31
C GLN A 21 -25.93 -6.24 -21.34
N THR A 22 -26.89 -7.01 -21.84
CA THR A 22 -27.95 -7.61 -21.02
C THR A 22 -27.39 -8.68 -20.08
N LEU A 23 -26.49 -9.53 -20.58
CA LEU A 23 -25.75 -10.50 -19.78
C LEU A 23 -24.96 -9.79 -18.66
N LEU A 24 -24.20 -8.74 -18.99
CA LEU A 24 -23.40 -7.98 -18.03
C LEU A 24 -24.27 -7.41 -16.91
N ARG A 25 -25.39 -6.75 -17.23
CA ARG A 25 -26.32 -6.23 -16.22
C ARG A 25 -26.86 -7.32 -15.30
N ARG A 26 -27.20 -8.49 -15.85
CA ARG A 26 -27.68 -9.64 -15.07
C ARG A 26 -26.60 -10.16 -14.11
N GLU A 27 -25.39 -10.36 -14.61
CA GLU A 27 -24.29 -10.89 -13.79
C GLU A 27 -23.80 -9.87 -12.75
N GLN A 28 -23.85 -8.57 -13.05
CA GLN A 28 -23.60 -7.49 -12.08
C GLN A 28 -24.60 -7.55 -10.92
N ARG A 29 -25.91 -7.63 -11.19
CA ARG A 29 -26.93 -7.78 -10.14
C ARG A 29 -26.71 -9.01 -9.25
N LYS A 30 -26.29 -10.14 -9.85
CA LYS A 30 -25.91 -11.34 -9.07
C LYS A 30 -24.66 -11.09 -8.23
N ALA A 31 -23.65 -10.42 -8.78
CA ALA A 31 -22.43 -10.06 -8.06
C ALA A 31 -22.71 -9.12 -6.90
N ASP A 32 -23.60 -8.12 -7.06
CA ASP A 32 -24.00 -7.19 -6.00
C ASP A 32 -24.61 -7.95 -4.81
N LYS A 33 -25.52 -8.89 -5.08
CA LYS A 33 -26.11 -9.79 -4.07
C LYS A 33 -25.08 -10.70 -3.40
N ARG A 34 -24.02 -11.12 -4.12
CA ARG A 34 -22.92 -11.90 -3.51
C ARG A 34 -22.05 -11.02 -2.61
N ARG A 35 -21.68 -9.80 -3.05
CA ARG A 35 -20.87 -8.87 -2.25
C ARG A 35 -21.57 -8.45 -0.96
N ALA A 36 -22.87 -8.14 -1.04
CA ALA A 36 -23.67 -7.78 0.14
C ALA A 36 -23.77 -8.92 1.16
N ARG A 37 -23.86 -10.17 0.71
CA ARG A 37 -23.85 -11.36 1.59
C ARG A 37 -22.47 -11.69 2.13
N PHE A 38 -21.43 -11.46 1.31
CA PHE A 38 -20.05 -11.72 1.68
C PHE A 38 -19.60 -10.78 2.80
N PHE A 39 -19.72 -9.46 2.61
CA PHE A 39 -19.28 -8.46 3.60
C PHE A 39 -20.44 -8.01 4.50
N ALA A 40 -20.63 -8.74 5.60
CA ALA A 40 -21.66 -8.53 6.61
C ALA A 40 -21.02 -8.51 8.02
N PRO A 41 -20.24 -7.45 8.35
CA PRO A 41 -19.63 -7.33 9.67
C PRO A 41 -20.68 -7.23 10.78
N ASP A 42 -20.28 -7.68 11.98
CA ASP A 42 -21.15 -7.73 13.15
C ASP A 42 -21.09 -6.41 13.93
N PHE A 43 -22.18 -5.63 13.91
CA PHE A 43 -22.23 -4.31 14.55
C PHE A 43 -22.77 -4.32 15.99
N ARG A 44 -22.94 -5.48 16.62
CA ARG A 44 -23.52 -5.57 17.98
C ARG A 44 -22.63 -4.98 19.07
N SER A 45 -21.32 -5.02 18.90
CA SER A 45 -20.33 -4.46 19.83
C SER A 45 -18.97 -4.29 19.16
N ILE A 46 -18.05 -3.54 19.79
CA ILE A 46 -16.67 -3.40 19.29
C ILE A 46 -15.98 -4.78 19.17
N PRO A 47 -15.98 -5.66 20.20
CA PRO A 47 -15.37 -6.99 20.07
C PRO A 47 -16.01 -7.86 18.96
N ALA A 48 -17.34 -7.79 18.81
CA ALA A 48 -18.05 -8.54 17.77
C ALA A 48 -17.64 -8.06 16.37
N TYR A 49 -17.56 -6.75 16.17
CA TYR A 49 -17.09 -6.13 14.95
C TYR A 49 -15.67 -6.56 14.62
N GLU A 50 -14.73 -6.39 15.55
CA GLU A 50 -13.34 -6.80 15.36
C GLU A 50 -13.17 -8.28 15.03
N SER A 51 -13.96 -9.13 15.69
CA SER A 51 -13.99 -10.58 15.48
C SER A 51 -14.50 -10.94 14.09
N SER A 52 -15.61 -10.32 13.66
CA SER A 52 -16.21 -10.56 12.34
C SER A 52 -15.28 -10.17 11.18
N LEU A 53 -14.42 -9.17 11.39
CA LEU A 53 -13.50 -8.69 10.36
C LEU A 53 -12.27 -9.61 10.15
N ARG A 54 -12.01 -10.61 11.00
CA ARG A 54 -10.81 -11.46 10.87
C ARG A 54 -10.79 -12.23 9.55
N GLU A 55 -11.91 -12.80 9.15
CA GLU A 55 -12.00 -13.55 7.88
C GLU A 55 -11.92 -12.62 6.67
N TYR A 56 -12.47 -11.39 6.74
CA TYR A 56 -12.32 -10.42 5.65
C TYR A 56 -10.88 -9.99 5.43
N ARG A 57 -10.07 -9.88 6.49
CA ARG A 57 -8.63 -9.58 6.36
C ARG A 57 -7.87 -10.73 5.73
N LYS A 58 -8.16 -11.97 6.12
CA LYS A 58 -7.58 -13.16 5.48
C LYS A 58 -7.95 -13.23 4.01
N GLU A 59 -9.21 -12.97 3.68
CA GLU A 59 -9.69 -12.97 2.31
C GLU A 59 -9.09 -11.82 1.49
N LEU A 60 -8.90 -10.64 2.09
CA LEU A 60 -8.17 -9.54 1.47
C LEU A 60 -6.72 -9.95 1.12
N ALA A 61 -5.99 -10.53 2.07
CA ALA A 61 -4.65 -11.05 1.83
C ALA A 61 -4.65 -12.11 0.72
N ARG A 62 -5.64 -13.02 0.72
CA ARG A 62 -5.81 -14.06 -0.31
C ARG A 62 -6.08 -13.49 -1.70
N MET A 63 -6.91 -12.46 -1.82
CA MET A 63 -7.22 -11.80 -3.09
C MET A 63 -6.01 -11.06 -3.66
N LEU A 64 -5.18 -10.47 -2.79
CA LEU A 64 -3.94 -9.81 -3.20
C LEU A 64 -2.84 -10.82 -3.57
N GLY A 65 -2.84 -11.98 -2.91
CA GLY A 65 -1.95 -13.11 -3.18
C GLY A 65 -0.61 -13.03 -2.45
N TRP A 66 0.33 -13.85 -2.91
CA TRP A 66 1.69 -13.91 -2.38
C TRP A 66 2.39 -12.53 -2.44
N PRO A 67 3.18 -12.13 -1.41
CA PRO A 67 3.55 -12.89 -0.21
C PRO A 67 2.61 -12.72 1.01
N LEU A 68 1.47 -12.03 0.88
CA LEU A 68 0.55 -11.79 2.01
C LEU A 68 -0.16 -13.06 2.50
N THR A 69 -0.16 -14.12 1.71
CA THR A 69 -0.71 -15.44 2.05
C THR A 69 0.27 -16.32 2.82
N GLU A 70 1.53 -15.92 2.92
CA GLU A 70 2.51 -16.62 3.74
C GLU A 70 2.20 -16.45 5.24
N PRO A 71 2.51 -17.44 6.09
CA PRO A 71 2.40 -17.26 7.53
C PRO A 71 3.20 -16.03 8.00
N LEU A 72 2.60 -15.27 8.93
CA LEU A 72 3.31 -14.16 9.58
C LEU A 72 4.60 -14.69 10.20
N ARG A 73 5.71 -14.05 9.84
CA ARG A 73 7.01 -14.43 10.38
C ARG A 73 7.17 -13.79 11.75
N ASN A 74 7.55 -14.60 12.73
CA ASN A 74 7.86 -14.13 14.09
C ASN A 74 9.30 -13.59 14.22
N ASP A 75 10.05 -13.48 13.11
CA ASP A 75 11.39 -12.93 13.13
C ASP A 75 11.38 -11.40 13.09
N VAL A 76 12.25 -10.79 13.91
CA VAL A 76 12.53 -9.36 13.85
C VAL A 76 13.35 -9.10 12.59
N PRO A 77 12.86 -8.30 11.63
CA PRO A 77 13.63 -8.02 10.43
C PRO A 77 14.90 -7.25 10.76
N SER A 78 16.03 -7.64 10.16
CA SER A 78 17.26 -6.86 10.23
C SER A 78 17.12 -5.56 9.44
N ALA A 79 17.83 -4.51 9.87
CA ALA A 79 17.88 -3.26 9.15
C ALA A 79 19.30 -2.67 9.13
N VAL A 80 19.66 -2.07 7.99
CA VAL A 80 20.85 -1.22 7.87
C VAL A 80 20.39 0.23 7.92
N ILE A 81 21.00 1.04 8.78
CA ILE A 81 20.68 2.46 8.95
C ILE A 81 21.93 3.27 8.66
N LYS A 82 21.80 4.31 7.83
CA LYS A 82 22.88 5.27 7.54
C LYS A 82 22.39 6.69 7.82
N PRO A 83 23.15 7.50 8.60
CA PRO A 83 22.82 8.91 8.78
C PRO A 83 22.88 9.63 7.42
N VAL A 84 21.96 10.57 7.23
CA VAL A 84 21.91 11.45 6.06
C VAL A 84 22.23 12.87 6.48
N GLY A 85 21.63 13.33 7.57
CA GLY A 85 21.79 14.68 8.08
C GLY A 85 20.88 14.92 9.28
N GLU A 86 20.88 16.17 9.74
CA GLU A 86 20.11 16.65 10.87
C GLU A 86 19.66 18.08 10.57
N ASP A 87 18.46 18.42 11.00
CA ASP A 87 17.93 19.78 10.97
C ASP A 87 17.21 20.13 12.29
N ASP A 88 16.52 21.26 12.31
CA ASP A 88 15.77 21.75 13.46
C ASP A 88 14.63 20.82 13.91
N LEU A 89 14.12 19.96 13.03
CA LEU A 89 13.03 19.03 13.34
C LEU A 89 13.53 17.68 13.85
N GLY A 90 14.70 17.23 13.41
CA GLY A 90 15.24 15.95 13.84
C GLY A 90 16.38 15.40 13.00
N ARG A 91 16.69 14.14 13.26
CA ARG A 91 17.73 13.37 12.56
C ARG A 91 17.12 12.57 11.42
N ILE A 92 17.81 12.56 10.29
CA ILE A 92 17.36 11.91 9.05
C ILE A 92 18.31 10.76 8.72
N TYR A 93 17.73 9.61 8.41
CA TYR A 93 18.44 8.40 8.07
C TYR A 93 17.92 7.81 6.76
N ARG A 94 18.79 7.15 6.01
CA ARG A 94 18.39 6.12 5.06
C ARG A 94 18.35 4.78 5.78
N ILE A 95 17.32 4.00 5.51
CA ILE A 95 17.12 2.70 6.13
C ILE A 95 16.76 1.64 5.07
N TRP A 96 17.29 0.44 5.25
CA TRP A 96 16.98 -0.75 4.46
C TRP A 96 16.55 -1.87 5.39
N ILE A 97 15.26 -2.18 5.41
CA ILE A 97 14.67 -3.20 6.30
C ILE A 97 14.44 -4.48 5.50
N LYS A 98 14.89 -5.63 5.99
CA LYS A 98 14.69 -6.91 5.29
C LYS A 98 13.20 -7.28 5.24
N ALA A 99 12.64 -7.42 4.03
CA ALA A 99 11.23 -7.79 3.84
C ALA A 99 11.07 -9.27 3.46
N LEU A 100 11.94 -9.76 2.58
CA LEU A 100 12.03 -11.15 2.12
C LEU A 100 13.52 -11.52 1.92
N PRO A 101 13.87 -12.81 1.77
CA PRO A 101 15.22 -13.21 1.37
C PRO A 101 15.66 -12.45 0.10
N GLY A 102 16.79 -11.74 0.18
CA GLY A 102 17.32 -10.94 -0.94
C GLY A 102 16.60 -9.61 -1.21
N LEU A 103 15.53 -9.27 -0.48
CA LEU A 103 14.73 -8.07 -0.74
C LEU A 103 14.59 -7.18 0.51
N HIS A 104 14.84 -5.89 0.34
CA HIS A 104 14.74 -4.89 1.39
C HIS A 104 13.70 -3.81 1.05
N THR A 105 13.06 -3.27 2.08
CA THR A 105 12.35 -2.00 2.03
C THR A 105 13.34 -0.88 2.26
N TYR A 106 13.69 -0.15 1.20
CA TYR A 106 14.42 1.12 1.31
C TYR A 106 13.46 2.24 1.69
N GLY A 107 13.93 3.19 2.49
CA GLY A 107 13.22 4.42 2.76
C GLY A 107 14.04 5.46 3.51
N LEU A 108 13.41 6.59 3.78
CA LEU A 108 13.90 7.61 4.71
C LEU A 108 13.22 7.45 6.07
N PHE A 109 14.00 7.58 7.13
CA PHE A 109 13.51 7.59 8.50
C PHE A 109 13.88 8.90 9.17
N PHE A 110 12.88 9.58 9.72
CA PHE A 110 12.99 10.86 10.39
C PHE A 110 12.67 10.64 11.87
N LEU A 111 13.64 10.95 12.73
CA LEU A 111 13.52 10.81 14.17
C LEU A 111 13.52 12.20 14.82
N PRO A 112 12.44 12.61 15.50
CA PRO A 112 12.37 13.92 16.14
C PRO A 112 13.47 14.10 17.18
N HIS A 113 13.84 15.35 17.44
CA HIS A 113 14.62 15.68 18.63
C HIS A 113 13.84 15.43 19.92
N GLY A 114 14.57 15.24 21.03
CA GLY A 114 14.00 15.02 22.35
C GLY A 114 14.00 13.55 22.81
N LYS A 115 13.20 13.27 23.85
CA LYS A 115 13.12 11.94 24.48
C LYS A 115 11.89 11.19 23.99
N GLY A 116 12.12 10.02 23.38
CA GLY A 116 11.07 9.08 22.99
C GLY A 116 10.51 8.27 24.18
N PRO A 117 9.73 7.21 23.91
CA PRO A 117 9.44 6.66 22.59
C PRO A 117 8.44 7.51 21.78
N PHE A 118 8.73 7.71 20.50
CA PHE A 118 7.89 8.53 19.61
C PHE A 118 6.79 7.69 18.95
N PRO A 119 5.59 8.26 18.69
CA PRO A 119 4.68 7.70 17.71
C PRO A 119 5.37 7.55 16.36
N LEU A 120 4.98 6.55 15.57
CA LEU A 120 5.45 6.38 14.20
C LEU A 120 4.33 6.69 13.21
N VAL A 121 4.65 7.41 12.14
CA VAL A 121 3.79 7.52 10.97
C VAL A 121 4.53 7.01 9.75
N VAL A 122 3.95 6.04 9.06
CA VAL A 122 4.39 5.66 7.72
C VAL A 122 3.83 6.68 6.73
N ALA A 123 4.68 7.38 6.00
CA ALA A 123 4.30 8.43 5.06
C ALA A 123 4.55 7.99 3.62
N GLN A 124 3.49 7.61 2.93
CA GLN A 124 3.59 6.93 1.63
C GLN A 124 3.39 7.89 0.46
N HIS A 125 4.39 7.96 -0.41
CA HIS A 125 4.32 8.66 -1.68
C HIS A 125 3.36 7.98 -2.67
N GLY A 126 2.83 8.76 -3.62
CA GLY A 126 2.00 8.29 -4.72
C GLY A 126 2.79 7.81 -5.94
N GLY A 127 2.09 7.70 -7.07
CA GLY A 127 2.70 7.38 -8.36
C GLY A 127 3.75 8.43 -8.76
N MET A 128 4.78 7.98 -9.47
CA MET A 128 5.94 8.79 -9.88
C MET A 128 6.74 9.40 -8.72
N GLY A 129 6.46 8.99 -7.47
CA GLY A 129 7.02 9.55 -6.25
C GLY A 129 8.24 8.80 -5.70
N THR A 130 8.90 9.44 -4.75
CA THR A 130 10.00 8.89 -3.95
C THR A 130 9.87 9.38 -2.50
N PRO A 131 10.56 8.76 -1.52
CA PRO A 131 10.53 9.26 -0.15
C PRO A 131 11.18 10.64 0.00
N GLU A 132 12.15 11.01 -0.85
CA GLU A 132 12.74 12.35 -0.91
C GLU A 132 11.69 13.39 -1.36
N LEU A 133 10.93 13.09 -2.44
CA LEU A 133 9.89 13.98 -2.95
C LEU A 133 8.74 14.14 -1.94
N CYS A 134 8.32 13.03 -1.33
CA CYS A 134 7.34 13.01 -0.23
C CYS A 134 7.78 13.87 0.96
N SER A 135 9.09 13.98 1.17
CA SER A 135 9.71 14.72 2.26
C SER A 135 10.10 16.15 1.92
N GLY A 136 9.71 16.64 0.74
CA GLY A 136 9.93 18.02 0.32
C GLY A 136 11.39 18.34 -0.08
N PHE A 137 12.25 17.35 -0.27
CA PHE A 137 13.68 17.60 -0.58
C PHE A 137 13.89 18.25 -1.95
N PHE A 138 12.89 18.16 -2.85
CA PHE A 138 12.90 18.76 -4.18
C PHE A 138 11.76 19.78 -4.35
N GLY A 139 11.34 20.40 -3.25
CA GLY A 139 10.13 21.22 -3.18
C GLY A 139 8.91 20.42 -2.72
N SER A 140 7.94 21.13 -2.13
CA SER A 140 6.83 20.51 -1.42
C SER A 140 5.47 20.67 -2.10
N ALA A 141 5.40 21.18 -3.33
CA ALA A 141 4.13 21.44 -4.02
C ALA A 141 3.19 20.23 -4.07
N ASN A 142 3.73 19.02 -4.35
CA ASN A 142 2.90 17.82 -4.50
C ASN A 142 2.45 17.19 -3.16
N TYR A 143 3.28 17.26 -2.12
CA TYR A 143 3.03 16.55 -0.85
C TYR A 143 2.78 17.51 0.32
N ASN A 144 2.90 18.82 0.10
CA ASN A 144 2.71 19.88 1.10
C ASN A 144 3.34 19.51 2.44
N ASP A 145 4.65 19.25 2.41
CA ASP A 145 5.47 18.88 3.57
C ASP A 145 4.91 17.70 4.39
N MET A 146 4.31 16.69 3.74
CA MET A 146 3.61 15.59 4.41
C MET A 146 4.44 14.98 5.56
N THR A 147 5.71 14.65 5.33
CA THR A 147 6.57 14.09 6.38
C THR A 147 6.96 15.11 7.44
N ARG A 148 7.42 16.30 7.04
CA ARG A 148 7.85 17.37 7.97
C ARG A 148 6.71 17.86 8.87
N ARG A 149 5.48 17.94 8.37
CA ARG A 149 4.29 18.31 9.16
C ARG A 149 3.97 17.30 10.25
N VAL A 150 4.22 16.03 10.00
CA VAL A 150 4.10 14.99 11.03
C VAL A 150 5.25 15.10 12.02
N LEU A 151 6.47 15.27 11.53
CA LEU A 151 7.66 15.41 12.37
C LEU A 151 7.54 16.57 13.37
N ARG A 152 7.04 17.73 12.92
CA ARG A 152 6.73 18.92 13.76
C ARG A 152 5.73 18.63 14.90
N ARG A 153 4.93 17.57 14.80
CA ARG A 153 3.97 17.15 15.84
C ARG A 153 4.58 16.14 16.83
N GLY A 154 5.89 15.90 16.76
CA GLY A 154 6.61 15.00 17.67
C GLY A 154 6.42 13.52 17.35
N ALA A 155 6.08 13.17 16.11
CA ALA A 155 6.00 11.78 15.65
C ALA A 155 7.16 11.49 14.69
N ALA A 156 7.80 10.34 14.86
CA ALA A 156 8.76 9.83 13.91
C ALA A 156 8.08 9.46 12.60
N VAL A 157 8.80 9.59 11.49
CA VAL A 157 8.27 9.33 10.16
C VAL A 157 9.12 8.31 9.43
N PHE A 158 8.48 7.29 8.87
CA PHE A 158 9.12 6.39 7.91
C PHE A 158 8.48 6.58 6.54
N ALA A 159 9.27 6.98 5.54
CA ALA A 159 8.84 7.10 4.16
C ALA A 159 9.50 5.99 3.31
N PRO A 160 8.80 4.87 3.04
CA PRO A 160 9.33 3.80 2.19
C PRO A 160 9.22 4.13 0.70
N GLN A 161 10.14 3.57 -0.09
CA GLN A 161 10.08 3.58 -1.55
C GLN A 161 9.31 2.36 -2.08
N LEU A 162 8.24 2.62 -2.83
CA LEU A 162 7.53 1.61 -3.63
C LEU A 162 8.05 1.59 -5.07
N LEU A 163 7.75 0.55 -5.83
CA LEU A 163 8.05 0.41 -7.26
C LEU A 163 7.16 1.33 -8.13
N LEU A 164 7.20 2.62 -7.84
CA LEU A 164 6.36 3.68 -8.41
C LEU A 164 7.16 4.95 -8.71
N TRP A 165 8.49 4.90 -8.79
CA TRP A 165 9.27 6.11 -9.10
C TRP A 165 9.11 6.51 -10.57
N SER A 166 9.34 7.79 -10.87
CA SER A 166 9.45 8.26 -12.25
C SER A 166 10.74 7.72 -12.88
N PRO A 167 10.69 6.83 -13.88
CA PRO A 167 11.89 6.27 -14.50
C PRO A 167 12.68 7.31 -15.29
N ASP A 168 12.04 8.41 -15.70
CA ASP A 168 12.72 9.50 -16.41
C ASP A 168 13.45 10.47 -15.46
N ARG A 169 13.28 10.32 -14.14
CA ARG A 169 13.81 11.29 -13.16
C ARG A 169 14.61 10.69 -12.02
N PHE A 170 14.17 9.58 -11.43
CA PHE A 170 14.65 9.16 -10.10
C PHE A 170 15.28 7.78 -10.03
N GLY A 171 15.22 7.00 -11.09
CA GLY A 171 15.72 5.62 -11.06
C GLY A 171 15.71 4.95 -12.43
N PRO A 172 16.06 3.67 -12.48
CA PRO A 172 16.11 2.94 -13.74
C PRO A 172 14.72 2.84 -14.39
N LYS A 173 14.72 2.64 -15.72
CA LYS A 173 13.51 2.31 -16.47
C LYS A 173 13.02 0.92 -16.10
N TYR A 174 11.71 0.76 -15.99
CA TYR A 174 11.06 -0.51 -15.72
C TYR A 174 9.63 -0.49 -16.26
N ASP A 175 9.09 -1.67 -16.54
CA ASP A 175 7.69 -1.85 -16.90
C ASP A 175 6.94 -2.41 -15.70
N LYS A 176 6.21 -1.53 -14.99
CA LYS A 176 5.42 -1.90 -13.82
C LYS A 176 4.39 -2.98 -14.13
N ASP A 177 3.76 -2.92 -15.30
CA ASP A 177 2.66 -3.81 -15.66
C ASP A 177 3.18 -5.17 -16.11
N ALA A 178 4.35 -5.22 -16.76
CA ALA A 178 5.06 -6.48 -16.98
C ALA A 178 5.48 -7.14 -15.67
N ILE A 179 6.02 -6.38 -14.71
CA ILE A 179 6.39 -6.91 -13.39
C ILE A 179 5.16 -7.45 -12.66
N ASP A 180 4.08 -6.68 -12.60
CA ASP A 180 2.85 -7.09 -11.92
C ASP A 180 2.19 -8.31 -12.61
N ARG A 181 2.24 -8.41 -13.94
CA ARG A 181 1.82 -9.64 -14.66
C ARG A 181 2.65 -10.86 -14.25
N ARG A 182 3.96 -10.72 -14.07
CA ARG A 182 4.82 -11.81 -13.60
C ARG A 182 4.52 -12.22 -12.16
N PHE A 183 4.19 -11.27 -11.29
CA PHE A 183 3.68 -11.60 -9.94
C PHE A 183 2.36 -12.38 -10.00
N LYS A 184 1.43 -12.00 -10.88
CA LYS A 184 0.16 -12.72 -11.06
C LYS A 184 0.37 -14.17 -11.50
N GLN A 185 1.40 -14.46 -12.30
CA GLN A 185 1.73 -15.82 -12.73
C GLN A 185 2.18 -16.74 -11.57
N ILE A 186 2.68 -16.17 -10.47
CA ILE A 186 3.10 -16.91 -9.27
C ILE A 186 2.09 -16.81 -8.12
N GLY A 187 0.84 -16.44 -8.42
CA GLY A 187 -0.22 -16.32 -7.41
C GLY A 187 -0.08 -15.11 -6.49
N GLY A 188 0.66 -14.09 -6.91
CA GLY A 188 0.85 -12.84 -6.16
C GLY A 188 0.45 -11.59 -6.93
N SER A 189 0.82 -10.43 -6.38
CA SER A 189 0.72 -9.15 -7.06
C SER A 189 1.81 -8.20 -6.59
N LEU A 190 2.12 -7.19 -7.41
CA LEU A 190 3.02 -6.12 -6.97
C LEU A 190 2.43 -5.39 -5.77
N ALA A 191 1.10 -5.23 -5.69
CA ALA A 191 0.42 -4.67 -4.54
C ALA A 191 0.66 -5.49 -3.26
N ALA A 192 0.56 -6.82 -3.34
CA ALA A 192 0.84 -7.71 -2.21
C ALA A 192 2.28 -7.59 -1.72
N LEU A 193 3.25 -7.55 -2.65
CA LEU A 193 4.66 -7.37 -2.30
C LEU A 193 4.89 -6.07 -1.53
N GLU A 194 4.35 -4.97 -2.04
CA GLU A 194 4.55 -3.64 -1.45
C GLU A 194 3.86 -3.50 -0.08
N LEU A 195 2.66 -4.07 0.08
CA LEU A 195 1.98 -4.14 1.38
C LEU A 195 2.77 -4.97 2.38
N HIS A 196 3.30 -6.12 1.96
CA HIS A 196 4.17 -6.95 2.80
C HIS A 196 5.44 -6.20 3.21
N ARG A 197 6.06 -5.45 2.30
CA ARG A 197 7.24 -4.59 2.60
C ARG A 197 6.93 -3.52 3.65
N ILE A 198 5.74 -2.92 3.62
CA ILE A 198 5.28 -1.96 4.63
C ILE A 198 5.07 -2.67 5.98
N ILE A 199 4.35 -3.79 6.01
CA ILE A 199 4.07 -4.57 7.23
C ILE A 199 5.36 -5.05 7.90
N ARG A 200 6.31 -5.57 7.11
CA ARG A 200 7.65 -5.95 7.60
C ARG A 200 8.46 -4.77 8.13
N SER A 201 8.23 -3.56 7.60
CA SER A 201 8.84 -2.36 8.16
C SER A 201 8.24 -2.03 9.53
N VAL A 202 6.93 -2.18 9.69
CA VAL A 202 6.27 -2.05 10.99
C VAL A 202 6.82 -3.07 11.99
N ASP A 203 7.03 -4.33 11.58
CA ASP A 203 7.67 -5.36 12.41
C ASP A 203 9.04 -4.94 12.95
N TYR A 204 9.85 -4.24 12.14
CA TYR A 204 11.12 -3.68 12.59
C TYR A 204 10.92 -2.50 13.56
N PHE A 205 10.06 -1.55 13.22
CA PHE A 205 9.93 -0.34 14.02
C PHE A 205 9.36 -0.60 15.42
N VAL A 206 8.47 -1.58 15.58
CA VAL A 206 7.92 -1.93 16.91
C VAL A 206 8.95 -2.50 17.87
N THR A 207 10.11 -2.95 17.40
CA THR A 207 11.19 -3.45 18.28
C THR A 207 12.17 -2.37 18.70
N ARG A 208 12.08 -1.16 18.15
CA ARG A 208 13.00 -0.08 18.50
C ARG A 208 12.59 0.57 19.82
N LYS A 209 13.58 0.89 20.66
CA LYS A 209 13.36 1.54 21.97
C LYS A 209 12.89 2.99 21.86
N ASP A 210 13.18 3.65 20.74
CA ASP A 210 12.81 5.05 20.48
C ASP A 210 11.45 5.20 19.77
N ILE A 211 10.75 4.10 19.47
CA ILE A 211 9.42 4.09 18.84
C ILE A 211 8.39 3.46 19.78
N ALA A 212 7.21 4.05 19.87
CA ALA A 212 6.11 3.55 20.67
C ALA A 212 5.31 2.50 19.87
N PRO A 213 5.39 1.20 20.21
CA PRO A 213 4.83 0.13 19.37
C PRO A 213 3.30 0.16 19.26
N ASN A 214 2.62 0.85 20.18
CA ASN A 214 1.17 0.98 20.21
C ASN A 214 0.65 2.31 19.63
N ARG A 215 1.52 3.14 19.04
CA ARG A 215 1.18 4.45 18.47
C ARG A 215 1.69 4.58 17.03
N ILE A 216 1.15 3.75 16.14
CA ILE A 216 1.52 3.73 14.72
C ILE A 216 0.34 4.20 13.88
N GLY A 217 0.61 5.11 12.96
CA GLY A 217 -0.32 5.55 11.93
C GLY A 217 0.30 5.45 10.54
N MET A 218 -0.53 5.65 9.51
CA MET A 218 -0.08 5.73 8.13
C MET A 218 -0.85 6.83 7.40
N ILE A 219 -0.14 7.57 6.55
CA ILE A 219 -0.71 8.61 5.69
C ILE A 219 -0.19 8.44 4.26
N GLY A 220 -1.00 8.78 3.27
CA GLY A 220 -0.55 8.73 1.89
C GLY A 220 -1.47 9.44 0.90
N LEU A 221 -0.88 9.78 -0.25
CA LEU A 221 -1.51 10.50 -1.36
C LEU A 221 -1.52 9.65 -2.64
N SER A 222 -2.64 9.61 -3.36
CA SER A 222 -2.84 8.86 -4.60
C SER A 222 -2.60 7.35 -4.39
N TYR A 223 -1.65 6.74 -5.09
CA TYR A 223 -1.23 5.36 -4.78
C TYR A 223 -0.82 5.20 -3.31
N GLY A 224 -0.28 6.22 -2.67
CA GLY A 224 -0.01 6.16 -1.23
C GLY A 224 -1.28 6.10 -0.38
N GLY A 225 -2.36 6.74 -0.82
CA GLY A 225 -3.69 6.60 -0.22
C GLY A 225 -4.22 5.17 -0.37
N PHE A 226 -4.04 4.56 -1.54
CA PHE A 226 -4.35 3.14 -1.78
C PHE A 226 -3.59 2.24 -0.78
N TYR A 227 -2.26 2.37 -0.70
CA TYR A 227 -1.49 1.55 0.24
C TYR A 227 -1.83 1.83 1.70
N THR A 228 -2.19 3.05 2.05
CA THR A 228 -2.63 3.42 3.41
C THR A 228 -3.89 2.66 3.82
N LEU A 229 -4.91 2.61 2.95
CA LEU A 229 -6.16 1.89 3.23
C LEU A 229 -5.92 0.39 3.38
N PHE A 230 -5.16 -0.20 2.45
CA PHE A 230 -4.93 -1.64 2.43
C PHE A 230 -4.00 -2.08 3.57
N ALA A 231 -2.95 -1.32 3.89
CA ALA A 231 -2.07 -1.62 5.00
C ALA A 231 -2.82 -1.55 6.34
N ALA A 232 -3.64 -0.51 6.56
CA ALA A 232 -4.46 -0.40 7.76
C ALA A 232 -5.53 -1.50 7.88
N ALA A 233 -6.04 -1.99 6.75
CA ALA A 233 -6.93 -3.15 6.74
C ALA A 233 -6.19 -4.44 7.15
N LEU A 234 -4.96 -4.65 6.66
CA LEU A 234 -4.18 -5.88 6.87
C LEU A 234 -3.45 -5.92 8.22
N ASP A 235 -2.97 -4.78 8.74
CA ASP A 235 -2.15 -4.70 9.94
C ASP A 235 -2.79 -3.81 11.01
N ARG A 236 -3.32 -4.45 12.06
CA ARG A 236 -4.02 -3.80 13.17
C ARG A 236 -3.13 -2.91 14.04
N ARG A 237 -1.80 -2.95 13.86
CA ARG A 237 -0.89 -2.03 14.57
C ARG A 237 -0.99 -0.62 14.01
N ILE A 238 -1.43 -0.46 12.75
CA ILE A 238 -1.76 0.84 12.17
C ILE A 238 -3.12 1.27 12.71
N ARG A 239 -3.11 2.17 13.70
CA ARG A 239 -4.31 2.62 14.43
C ARG A 239 -4.97 3.87 13.86
N ALA A 240 -4.29 4.59 12.97
CA ALA A 240 -4.80 5.77 12.30
C ALA A 240 -4.37 5.77 10.83
N ALA A 241 -5.30 6.08 9.93
CA ALA A 241 -5.08 6.09 8.49
C ALA A 241 -5.62 7.40 7.89
N VAL A 242 -4.78 8.11 7.12
CA VAL A 242 -5.21 9.26 6.31
C VAL A 242 -4.91 8.96 4.85
N SER A 243 -5.97 8.79 4.06
CA SER A 243 -5.89 8.44 2.64
C SER A 243 -6.44 9.58 1.80
N SER A 244 -5.67 10.02 0.80
CA SER A 244 -6.05 11.03 -0.19
C SER A 244 -5.71 10.58 -1.58
#